data_AF-A0A5J4S9E3-F1
#
_entry.id   AF-A0A5J4S9E3-F1
#
_cell.length_a   1.000
_cell.length_b   1.000
_cell.length_c   1.000
_cell.angle_alpha   90.00
_cell.angle_beta   90.00
_cell.angle_gamma   90.00
#
_symmetry.space_group_name_H-M   'P 1'
#
loop_
_entity.id
_entity.type
_entity.pdbx_description
1 polymer ?
#
loop_
_entity_poly.entity_id
_entity_poly.type
_entity_poly.pdbx_seq_one_letter_code
_entity_poly.pdbx_strand_id
1 'polypeptide(L)'
;MQQPKDENDMTENEALNRMATYCSGAEHCRAEVREKLLRQEFDENAVERILNRLEKEKFIDNERYARSFINDKVRFAKWGKLKIKQALYFKQIPSEVVNRELEEVDEEEYLSVLRDLLEKKKKTI
;
A
#
# COMPACT_ATOMS: atom_id res chain seq x y z
N MET A 1 -10.08 -37.16 -13.01
CA MET A 1 -8.91 -37.25 -12.13
C MET A 1 -7.71 -36.82 -12.94
N GLN A 2 -7.18 -35.62 -12.70
CA GLN A 2 -5.85 -35.25 -13.20
C GLN A 2 -5.26 -34.27 -12.20
N GLN A 3 -4.41 -34.77 -11.30
CA GLN A 3 -3.38 -33.96 -10.66
C GLN A 3 -2.20 -33.88 -11.64
N PRO A 4 -1.65 -32.68 -11.85
CA PRO A 4 -0.20 -32.46 -11.72
C PRO A 4 0.09 -31.07 -11.09
N LYS A 5 1.24 -30.71 -10.51
CA LYS A 5 2.58 -31.29 -10.41
C LYS A 5 3.31 -30.53 -9.28
N ASP A 6 3.79 -31.24 -8.27
CA ASP A 6 4.69 -30.71 -7.25
C ASP A 6 6.12 -30.56 -7.82
N GLU A 7 6.62 -29.33 -7.90
CA GLU A 7 8.05 -29.01 -7.84
C GLU A 7 8.19 -27.56 -7.33
N ASN A 8 8.14 -27.41 -6.00
CA ASN A 8 8.21 -26.15 -5.24
C ASN A 8 6.92 -25.29 -5.16
N ASP A 9 5.76 -25.92 -5.34
CA ASP A 9 4.47 -25.24 -5.39
C ASP A 9 3.95 -24.94 -3.97
N MET A 10 4.17 -23.72 -3.50
CA MET A 10 3.60 -23.25 -2.24
C MET A 10 2.07 -23.29 -2.36
N THR A 11 1.40 -24.03 -1.49
CA THR A 11 -0.07 -24.16 -1.57
C THR A 11 -0.76 -22.82 -1.32
N GLU A 12 -1.98 -22.63 -1.83
CA GLU A 12 -2.76 -21.39 -1.61
C GLU A 12 -2.87 -21.02 -0.11
N ASN A 13 -2.99 -22.01 0.77
CA ASN A 13 -3.06 -21.80 2.21
C ASN A 13 -1.71 -21.37 2.80
N GLU A 14 -0.59 -21.90 2.32
CA GLU A 14 0.74 -21.46 2.75
C GLU A 14 1.04 -20.05 2.24
N ALA A 15 0.67 -19.75 0.99
CA ALA A 15 0.78 -18.42 0.42
C ALA A 15 -0.04 -17.41 1.22
N LEU A 16 -1.28 -17.77 1.58
CA LEU A 16 -2.13 -16.96 2.45
C LEU A 16 -1.47 -16.70 3.81
N ASN A 17 -0.99 -17.74 4.50
CA ASN A 17 -0.34 -17.58 5.81
C ASN A 17 0.92 -16.71 5.73
N ARG A 18 1.70 -16.86 4.65
CA ARG A 18 2.89 -16.05 4.40
C ARG A 18 2.53 -14.59 4.14
N MET A 19 1.50 -14.34 3.33
CA MET A 19 1.02 -12.99 3.05
C MET A 19 0.36 -12.35 4.26
N ALA A 20 -0.37 -13.12 5.08
CA ALA A 20 -0.91 -12.65 6.35
C ALA A 20 0.23 -12.22 7.29
N THR A 21 1.26 -13.04 7.44
CA THR A 21 2.46 -12.70 8.23
C THR A 21 3.14 -11.43 7.69
N TYR A 22 3.22 -11.30 6.36
CA TYR A 22 3.78 -10.12 5.71
C TYR A 22 2.95 -8.85 6.01
N CYS A 23 1.62 -8.92 5.89
CA CYS A 23 0.70 -7.83 6.21
C CYS A 23 0.61 -7.50 7.72
N SER A 24 0.91 -8.45 8.59
CA SER A 24 0.99 -8.22 10.04
C SER A 24 2.25 -7.46 10.46
N GLY A 25 3.34 -7.57 9.69
CA GLY A 25 4.61 -6.92 9.99
C GLY A 25 4.67 -5.46 9.55
N ALA A 26 3.96 -5.11 8.46
CA ALA A 26 3.86 -3.76 7.93
C ALA A 26 2.59 -3.60 7.11
N GLU A 27 2.12 -2.35 6.99
CA GLU A 27 0.97 -2.04 6.16
C GLU A 27 1.28 -2.25 4.68
N HIS A 28 0.48 -3.09 4.03
CA HIS A 28 0.59 -3.41 2.61
C HIS A 28 -0.74 -3.19 1.89
N CYS A 29 -0.66 -2.68 0.66
CA CYS A 29 -1.84 -2.55 -0.18
C CYS A 29 -2.07 -3.78 -1.05
N ARG A 30 -3.29 -3.92 -1.56
CA ARG A 30 -3.69 -4.99 -2.49
C ARG A 30 -2.70 -5.15 -3.65
N ALA A 31 -2.26 -4.04 -4.25
CA ALA A 31 -1.35 -4.06 -5.38
C ALA A 31 0.04 -4.64 -5.03
N GLU A 32 0.58 -4.33 -3.86
CA GLU A 32 1.88 -4.86 -3.40
C GLU A 32 1.82 -6.37 -3.15
N VAL A 33 0.74 -6.83 -2.50
CA VAL A 33 0.53 -8.26 -2.23
C VAL A 33 0.28 -9.01 -3.54
N ARG A 34 -0.50 -8.44 -4.46
CA ARG A 34 -0.72 -9.00 -5.80
C ARG A 34 0.58 -9.18 -6.57
N GLU A 35 1.39 -8.13 -6.65
CA GLU A 35 2.68 -8.17 -7.33
C GLU A 35 3.59 -9.25 -6.73
N LYS A 36 3.58 -9.39 -5.40
CA LYS A 36 4.36 -10.41 -4.70
C LYS A 36 3.91 -11.83 -5.03
N LEU A 37 2.61 -12.08 -5.08
CA LEU A 37 2.06 -13.39 -5.44
C LEU A 37 2.31 -13.71 -6.93
N LEU A 38 2.17 -12.74 -7.83
CA LEU A 38 2.48 -12.93 -9.25
C LEU A 38 3.96 -13.24 -9.50
N ARG A 39 4.87 -12.61 -8.73
CA ARG A 39 6.31 -12.93 -8.75
C ARG A 39 6.63 -14.34 -8.24
N GLN A 40 5.72 -14.95 -7.50
CA GLN A 40 5.81 -16.35 -7.07
C GLN A 40 5.08 -17.30 -8.03
N GLU A 41 4.70 -16.82 -9.22
CA GLU A 41 4.10 -17.61 -10.31
C GLU A 41 2.73 -18.23 -9.98
N PHE A 42 2.00 -17.66 -9.01
CA PHE A 42 0.61 -18.04 -8.76
C PHE A 42 -0.31 -17.62 -9.90
N ASP A 43 -1.30 -18.49 -10.21
CA ASP A 43 -2.37 -18.18 -11.16
C ASP A 43 -3.22 -16.98 -10.68
N GLU A 44 -3.64 -16.14 -11.62
CA GLU A 44 -4.44 -14.94 -11.35
C GLU A 44 -5.69 -15.23 -10.51
N ASN A 45 -6.36 -16.36 -10.73
CA ASN A 45 -7.53 -16.73 -9.95
C ASN A 45 -7.17 -17.09 -8.50
N ALA A 46 -6.02 -17.74 -8.28
CA ALA A 46 -5.51 -18.04 -6.95
C ALA A 46 -5.10 -16.76 -6.21
N VAL A 47 -4.43 -15.84 -6.91
CA VAL A 47 -4.06 -14.53 -6.39
C VAL A 47 -5.29 -13.76 -5.90
N GLU A 48 -6.33 -13.67 -6.72
CA GLU A 48 -7.57 -12.97 -6.35
C GLU A 48 -8.28 -13.63 -5.15
N ARG A 49 -8.30 -14.97 -5.07
CA ARG A 49 -8.83 -15.67 -3.89
C ARG A 49 -8.07 -15.32 -2.61
N ILE A 50 -6.74 -15.31 -2.66
CA ILE A 50 -5.88 -14.97 -1.52
C ILE A 50 -6.11 -13.52 -1.10
N LEU A 51 -6.09 -12.58 -2.05
CA LEU A 51 -6.29 -11.15 -1.78
C LEU A 51 -7.66 -10.88 -1.12
N ASN A 52 -8.73 -11.46 -1.67
CA ASN A 52 -10.07 -11.30 -1.12
C ASN A 52 -10.17 -11.85 0.31
N ARG A 53 -9.45 -12.92 0.62
CA ARG A 53 -9.41 -13.50 1.96
C ARG A 53 -8.62 -12.61 2.93
N LEU A 54 -7.47 -12.07 2.50
CA LEU A 54 -6.68 -11.12 3.29
C LEU A 54 -7.45 -9.83 3.61
N GLU A 55 -8.21 -9.30 2.66
CA GLU A 55 -9.09 -8.14 2.90
C GLU A 55 -10.24 -8.49 3.85
N LYS A 56 -10.89 -9.63 3.65
CA LYS A 56 -11.97 -10.10 4.52
C LYS A 56 -11.51 -10.30 5.97
N GLU A 57 -10.30 -10.82 6.14
CA GLU A 57 -9.67 -11.03 7.45
C GLU A 57 -8.98 -9.75 7.99
N LYS A 58 -9.11 -8.61 7.28
CA LYS A 58 -8.55 -7.28 7.63
C LYS A 58 -7.02 -7.21 7.74
N PHE A 59 -6.31 -8.15 7.12
CA PHE A 59 -4.87 -8.05 6.92
C PHE A 59 -4.52 -6.90 5.97
N ILE A 60 -5.31 -6.73 4.90
CA ILE A 60 -5.19 -5.59 3.98
C ILE A 60 -6.32 -4.61 4.29
N ASP A 61 -5.95 -3.37 4.60
CA ASP A 61 -6.90 -2.29 4.88
C ASP A 61 -6.43 -1.01 4.17
N ASN A 62 -7.23 -0.56 3.19
CA ASN A 62 -6.89 0.59 2.37
C ASN A 62 -6.84 1.90 3.18
N GLU A 63 -7.67 2.05 4.20
CA GLU A 63 -7.71 3.26 5.04
C GLU A 63 -6.45 3.31 5.90
N ARG A 64 -6.13 2.19 6.56
CA ARG A 64 -4.94 2.04 7.40
C ARG A 64 -3.66 2.24 6.60
N TYR A 65 -3.60 1.67 5.39
CA TYR A 65 -2.48 1.86 4.47
C TYR A 65 -2.35 3.32 4.01
N ALA A 66 -3.44 3.93 3.53
CA ALA A 66 -3.43 5.29 3.03
C ALA A 66 -2.97 6.27 4.10
N ARG A 67 -3.49 6.17 5.32
CA ARG A 67 -3.11 7.02 6.45
C ARG A 67 -1.63 6.94 6.76
N SER A 68 -1.11 5.73 6.96
CA SER A 68 0.31 5.51 7.25
C SER A 68 1.19 6.02 6.11
N PHE A 69 0.83 5.73 4.87
CA PHE A 69 1.56 6.19 3.68
C PHE A 69 1.58 7.73 3.58
N ILE A 70 0.45 8.40 3.79
CA ILE A 70 0.35 9.86 3.73
C ILE A 70 1.25 10.48 4.80
N ASN A 71 1.11 10.05 6.06
CA ASN A 71 1.90 10.57 7.19
C ASN A 71 3.41 10.42 6.96
N ASP A 72 3.84 9.24 6.48
CA ASP A 72 5.25 8.99 6.18
C ASP A 72 5.77 9.91 5.07
N LYS A 73 4.99 10.08 3.99
CA LYS A 73 5.42 10.90 2.85
C LYS A 73 5.39 12.40 3.15
N VAL A 74 4.49 12.87 4.02
CA VAL A 74 4.49 14.27 4.47
C VAL A 74 5.68 14.53 5.38
N ARG A 75 5.86 13.71 6.44
CA ARG A 75 6.88 13.93 7.48
C ARG A 75 8.30 13.75 6.99
N PHE A 76 8.58 12.59 6.39
CA PHE A 76 9.95 12.19 6.09
C PHE A 76 10.34 12.54 4.65
N ALA A 77 9.45 12.27 3.69
CA ALA A 77 9.74 12.51 2.28
C ALA A 77 9.42 13.95 1.81
N LYS A 78 8.69 14.72 2.63
CA LYS A 78 8.24 16.09 2.34
C LYS A 78 7.51 16.22 1.01
N TRP A 79 6.66 15.24 0.69
CA TRP A 79 5.86 15.26 -0.53
C TRP A 79 4.63 16.16 -0.37
N GLY A 80 4.28 16.87 -1.45
CA GLY A 80 3.00 17.60 -1.52
C GLY A 80 1.82 16.66 -1.77
N LYS A 81 0.61 17.10 -1.39
CA LYS A 81 -0.63 16.31 -1.50
C LYS A 81 -0.86 15.70 -2.89
N LEU A 82 -0.56 16.45 -3.96
CA LEU A 82 -0.74 15.98 -5.34
C LEU A 82 0.13 14.75 -5.67
N LYS A 83 1.40 14.77 -5.25
CA LYS A 83 2.33 13.65 -5.48
C LYS A 83 1.90 12.41 -4.69
N ILE A 84 1.43 12.61 -3.47
CA ILE A 84 0.92 11.52 -2.62
C ILE A 84 -0.33 10.90 -3.26
N LYS A 85 -1.29 11.73 -3.69
CA LYS A 85 -2.50 11.28 -4.39
C LYS A 85 -2.19 10.45 -5.63
N GLN A 86 -1.23 10.90 -6.44
CA GLN A 86 -0.82 10.17 -7.64
C GLN A 86 -0.14 8.83 -7.30
N ALA A 87 0.69 8.78 -6.26
CA ALA A 87 1.31 7.53 -5.82
C ALA A 87 0.28 6.51 -5.30
N LEU A 88 -0.71 6.96 -4.53
CA LEU A 88 -1.80 6.10 -4.04
C LEU A 88 -2.72 5.62 -5.16
N TYR A 89 -2.93 6.44 -6.20
CA TYR A 89 -3.64 6.05 -7.41
C TYR A 89 -2.95 4.87 -8.14
N PHE A 90 -1.63 4.94 -8.34
CA PHE A 90 -0.88 3.83 -8.95
C PHE A 90 -0.89 2.56 -8.10
N LYS A 91 -1.06 2.70 -6.77
CA LYS A 91 -1.24 1.59 -5.84
C LYS A 91 -2.67 1.05 -5.79
N GLN A 92 -3.55 1.56 -6.65
CA GLN A 92 -4.96 1.18 -6.77
C GLN A 92 -5.76 1.39 -5.48
N ILE A 93 -5.37 2.39 -4.68
CA ILE A 93 -6.16 2.77 -3.50
C ILE A 93 -7.35 3.61 -3.97
N PRO A 94 -8.58 3.33 -3.49
CA PRO A 94 -9.75 4.07 -3.91
C PRO A 94 -9.63 5.57 -3.60
N SER A 95 -9.94 6.40 -4.59
CA SER A 95 -9.75 7.85 -4.53
C SER A 95 -10.51 8.52 -3.39
N GLU A 96 -11.66 7.99 -3.01
CA GLU A 96 -12.47 8.42 -1.87
C GLU A 96 -11.74 8.25 -0.54
N VAL A 97 -11.06 7.11 -0.35
CA VAL A 97 -10.22 6.85 0.83
C VAL A 97 -9.05 7.82 0.84
N VAL A 98 -8.37 7.98 -0.29
CA VAL A 98 -7.23 8.90 -0.41
C VAL A 98 -7.61 10.34 -0.09
N ASN A 99 -8.72 10.84 -0.63
CA ASN A 99 -9.16 12.21 -0.39
C ASN A 99 -9.52 12.41 1.09
N ARG A 100 -10.26 11.48 1.69
CA ARG A 100 -10.63 11.54 3.12
C ARG A 100 -9.40 11.55 4.02
N GLU A 101 -8.46 10.63 3.83
CA GLU A 101 -7.25 10.59 4.66
C GLU A 101 -6.34 11.81 4.41
N LEU A 102 -6.36 12.44 3.22
CA LEU A 102 -5.63 13.68 2.92
C LEU A 102 -6.24 14.93 3.57
N GLU A 103 -7.54 14.91 3.87
CA GLU A 103 -8.25 15.94 4.61
C GLU A 103 -7.99 15.84 6.12
N GLU A 104 -7.78 14.62 6.63
CA GLU A 104 -7.40 14.38 8.03
C GLU A 104 -5.94 14.76 8.35
N VAL A 105 -5.11 15.03 7.33
CA VAL A 105 -3.74 15.51 7.55
C VAL A 105 -3.77 16.87 8.23
N ASP A 106 -3.08 16.95 9.37
CA ASP A 106 -2.89 18.20 10.10
C ASP A 106 -2.35 19.30 9.18
N GLU A 107 -3.18 20.34 8.99
CA GLU A 107 -2.87 21.42 8.08
C GLU A 107 -1.68 22.25 8.56
N GLU A 108 -1.51 22.41 9.88
CA GLU A 108 -0.42 23.18 10.46
C GLU A 108 0.92 22.45 10.28
N GLU A 109 0.94 21.12 10.48
CA GLU A 109 2.09 20.27 10.18
C GLU A 109 2.46 20.35 8.70
N TYR A 110 1.46 20.23 7.81
CA TYR A 110 1.69 20.32 6.37
C TYR A 110 2.23 21.69 5.94
N LEU A 111 1.68 22.78 6.47
CA LEU A 111 2.13 24.15 6.19
C LEU A 111 3.53 24.40 6.75
N SER A 112 3.88 23.84 7.90
CA SER A 112 5.22 23.91 8.48
C SER A 112 6.27 23.27 7.55
N VAL A 113 6.01 22.04 7.10
CA VAL A 113 6.89 21.34 6.14
C VAL A 113 7.02 22.13 4.83
N LEU A 114 5.92 22.73 4.34
CA LEU A 114 5.93 23.53 3.12
C LEU A 114 6.76 24.81 3.28
N ARG A 115 6.62 25.53 4.40
CA ARG A 115 7.41 26.74 4.69
C ARG A 115 8.91 26.41 4.72
N ASP A 116 9.29 25.32 5.38
CA ASP A 116 10.67 24.84 5.42
C ASP A 116 11.24 24.57 4.02
N LEU A 117 10.46 23.96 3.14
CA LEU A 117 10.88 23.68 1.76
C LEU A 117 11.05 24.98 0.95
N LEU A 118 10.15 25.93 1.11
CA LEU A 118 10.21 27.22 0.42
C LEU A 118 11.42 28.04 0.86
N GLU A 119 11.68 28.12 2.18
CA GLU A 119 12.85 28.80 2.74
C GLU A 119 14.16 28.19 2.23
N LYS A 120 14.26 26.85 2.16
CA LYS A 120 15.43 26.18 1.58
C LYS A 120 15.60 26.51 0.10
N LYS A 121 14.52 26.47 -0.68
CA LYS A 121 14.57 26.75 -2.12
C LYS A 121 14.94 28.21 -2.42
N LYS A 122 14.45 29.16 -1.60
CA LYS A 122 14.81 30.58 -1.70
C LYS A 122 16.30 30.83 -1.53
N LYS A 123 17.00 30.03 -0.72
CA LYS A 123 18.47 30.14 -0.54
C LYS A 123 19.28 29.62 -1.73
N THR A 124 18.65 28.87 -2.64
CA THR A 124 19.31 28.23 -3.79
C THR A 124 19.02 28.97 -5.10
N ILE A 125 18.14 29.97 -5.09
CA ILE A 125 17.81 30.86 -6.22
C ILE A 125 18.45 32.21 -5.94
#